data_AF-A0A2W4LWE8-F1
#
_entry.id   AF-A0A2W4LWE8-F1
#
_cell.length_a   1.000
_cell.length_b   1.000
_cell.length_c   1.000
_cell.angle_alpha   90.00
_cell.angle_beta   90.00
_cell.angle_gamma   90.00
#
_symmetry.space_group_name_H-M   'P 1'
#
loop_
_entity.id
_entity.type
_entity.pdbx_description
1 polymer ?
#
loop_
_entity_poly.entity_id
_entity_poly.type
_entity_poly.pdbx_seq_one_letter_code
_entity_poly.pdbx_strand_id
1 'polypeptide(L)'
;MLTAKHCTVTFEWDYAFGYKTYFAVGADAFAPDALYEVAAVEGAPGNHGGLLGNGHDVGVAYLLEPVSGIEPFAIEPITDADVGKDFIAVGYGVQGNRETYGTRRAGKMEVRATSGSFYAPIFGSFEAFKEWFLTGAVPSLEGAALGYVPPIARPIELLFPNGAARTEALVGLGSGGVAHGGGGEGGVAEGPAGAGGDSWDDEDAWLRNIYENTLLDAGYEVLMGGTEGDAQICYGDSGGPLLSTKKNGKLVVRGVASGTLNSNRVICDLASIHATFGPGVLEFVNAARRWKDPCEGLSVEGQCKGTVARRCTAPDEGPRRLVELDCSLLGQVCAQQPDGTVGCSD
;
A
#
# COMPACT_ATOMS: atom_id res chain seq x y z
N MET A 1 9.71 10.71 -0.25
CA MET A 1 8.80 10.28 0.84
C MET A 1 8.63 8.76 0.75
N LEU A 2 8.63 8.05 1.89
CA LEU A 2 8.24 6.63 1.92
C LEU A 2 6.71 6.51 2.05
N THR A 3 6.13 5.51 1.40
CA THR A 3 4.70 5.19 1.47
C THR A 3 4.50 3.69 1.17
N ALA A 4 3.26 3.22 1.11
CA ALA A 4 2.92 1.88 0.62
C ALA A 4 2.89 1.88 -0.92
N LYS A 5 3.26 0.76 -1.55
CA LYS A 5 3.27 0.64 -3.02
C LYS A 5 1.85 0.78 -3.58
N HIS A 6 0.85 0.20 -2.94
CA HIS A 6 -0.52 0.33 -3.43
C HIS A 6 -1.03 1.79 -3.39
N CYS A 7 -0.46 2.65 -2.53
CA CYS A 7 -0.75 4.08 -2.53
C CYS A 7 -0.09 4.84 -3.69
N THR A 8 0.94 4.29 -4.33
CA THR A 8 1.55 4.94 -5.50
C THR A 8 0.74 4.72 -6.76
N VAL A 9 -0.13 3.70 -6.79
CA VAL A 9 -0.98 3.41 -7.97
C VAL A 9 -1.99 4.54 -8.22
N THR A 10 -2.47 5.20 -7.16
CA THR A 10 -3.42 6.31 -7.30
C THR A 10 -2.79 7.53 -7.97
N PHE A 11 -1.46 7.69 -7.89
CA PHE A 11 -0.76 8.81 -8.53
C PHE A 11 -0.98 8.86 -10.04
N GLU A 12 -0.83 7.73 -10.73
CA GLU A 12 -1.03 7.67 -12.18
C GLU A 12 -2.51 7.92 -12.55
N TRP A 13 -3.43 7.43 -11.71
CA TRP A 13 -4.87 7.60 -11.93
C TRP A 13 -5.29 9.05 -11.74
N ASP A 14 -4.89 9.68 -10.62
CA ASP A 14 -5.18 11.08 -10.31
C ASP A 14 -4.70 11.99 -11.45
N TYR A 15 -3.49 11.73 -11.96
CA TYR A 15 -2.91 12.53 -13.03
C TYR A 15 -3.70 12.46 -14.33
N ALA A 16 -4.18 11.28 -14.70
CA ALA A 16 -4.99 11.08 -15.90
C ALA A 16 -6.30 11.89 -15.88
N PHE A 17 -6.78 12.26 -14.68
CA PHE A 17 -7.95 13.12 -14.48
C PHE A 17 -7.59 14.59 -14.27
N GLY A 18 -6.32 14.97 -14.42
CA GLY A 18 -5.83 16.34 -14.22
C GLY A 18 -5.69 16.73 -12.74
N TYR A 19 -5.75 15.77 -11.82
CA TYR A 19 -5.49 16.01 -10.40
C TYR A 19 -3.98 15.96 -10.12
N LYS A 20 -3.56 16.77 -9.15
CA LYS A 20 -2.18 16.77 -8.63
C LYS A 20 -2.15 16.08 -7.27
N THR A 21 -1.16 15.23 -7.06
CA THR A 21 -0.92 14.58 -5.78
C THR A 21 0.12 15.36 -4.97
N TYR A 22 -0.13 15.52 -3.67
CA TYR A 22 0.73 16.28 -2.77
C TYR A 22 1.14 15.46 -1.54
N PHE A 23 2.36 15.68 -1.06
CA PHE A 23 2.74 15.36 0.30
C PHE A 23 2.34 16.51 1.22
N ALA A 24 1.39 16.25 2.11
CA ALA A 24 0.89 17.19 3.08
C ALA A 24 1.63 17.07 4.43
N VAL A 25 2.05 18.21 4.97
CA VAL A 25 2.66 18.31 6.30
C VAL A 25 1.72 19.08 7.21
N GLY A 26 1.42 18.54 8.39
CA GLY A 26 0.66 19.24 9.41
C GLY A 26 0.11 18.30 10.46
N ALA A 27 -0.84 18.77 11.27
CA ALA A 27 -1.62 17.93 12.18
C ALA A 27 -3.04 17.62 11.65
N ASP A 28 -3.49 18.36 10.64
CA ASP A 28 -4.79 18.20 9.98
C ASP A 28 -4.57 18.05 8.47
N ALA A 29 -5.01 16.95 7.89
CA ALA A 29 -4.88 16.65 6.48
C ALA A 29 -5.78 17.56 5.61
N PHE A 30 -6.85 18.13 6.18
CA PHE A 30 -7.72 19.08 5.47
C PHE A 30 -7.25 20.53 5.57
N ALA A 31 -6.34 20.81 6.50
CA ALA A 31 -5.72 22.12 6.69
C ALA A 31 -4.21 21.96 6.92
N PRO A 32 -3.45 21.47 5.92
CA PRO A 32 -2.03 21.23 6.07
C PRO A 32 -1.24 22.53 6.20
N ASP A 33 -0.18 22.51 7.00
CA ASP A 33 0.76 23.61 7.19
C ASP A 33 1.61 23.84 5.93
N ALA A 34 1.89 22.78 5.17
CA ALA A 34 2.61 22.82 3.90
C ALA A 34 2.18 21.70 2.95
N LEU A 35 2.32 21.95 1.65
CA LEU A 35 2.07 21.00 0.57
C LEU A 35 3.29 20.95 -0.35
N TYR A 36 3.70 19.74 -0.71
CA TYR A 36 4.79 19.50 -1.67
C TYR A 36 4.29 18.61 -2.80
N GLU A 37 4.31 19.10 -4.03
CA GLU A 37 3.83 18.35 -5.19
C GLU A 37 4.68 17.08 -5.40
N VAL A 38 4.02 15.96 -5.70
CA VAL A 38 4.69 14.71 -6.07
C VAL A 38 5.05 14.77 -7.55
N ALA A 39 6.34 14.64 -7.86
CA ALA A 39 6.88 14.67 -9.22
C ALA A 39 6.84 13.30 -9.91
N ALA A 40 7.07 12.23 -9.15
CA ALA A 40 7.09 10.85 -9.63
C ALA A 40 6.91 9.88 -8.46
N VAL A 41 6.58 8.64 -8.78
CA VAL A 41 6.48 7.54 -7.80
C VAL A 41 7.19 6.30 -8.31
N GLU A 42 7.66 5.46 -7.40
CA GLU A 42 8.20 4.13 -7.72
C GLU A 42 7.79 3.12 -6.63
N GLY A 43 7.52 1.88 -7.04
CA GLY A 43 7.28 0.76 -6.15
C GLY A 43 8.54 -0.08 -5.93
N ALA A 44 8.69 -0.64 -4.72
CA ALA A 44 9.76 -1.59 -4.43
C ALA A 44 9.65 -2.84 -5.33
N PRO A 45 10.78 -3.49 -5.69
CA PRO A 45 10.75 -4.69 -6.51
C PRO A 45 10.00 -5.84 -5.82
N GLY A 46 9.45 -6.77 -6.61
CA GLY A 46 8.62 -7.89 -6.13
C GLY A 46 7.13 -7.54 -6.22
N ASN A 47 6.47 -8.02 -7.27
CA ASN A 47 5.07 -7.70 -7.61
C ASN A 47 4.09 -8.82 -7.25
N HIS A 48 4.57 -9.88 -6.60
CA HIS A 48 3.79 -11.05 -6.24
C HIS A 48 4.11 -11.46 -4.80
N GLY A 49 3.16 -12.11 -4.15
CA GLY A 49 3.27 -12.47 -2.74
C GLY A 49 2.81 -11.35 -1.82
N GLY A 50 3.12 -11.51 -0.54
CA GLY A 50 2.58 -10.68 0.53
C GLY A 50 1.08 -10.88 0.74
N LEU A 51 0.57 -10.47 1.90
CA LEU A 51 -0.82 -10.67 2.28
C LEU A 51 -1.79 -9.92 1.38
N LEU A 52 -1.39 -8.78 0.81
CA LEU A 52 -2.23 -7.98 -0.08
C LEU A 52 -2.00 -8.29 -1.58
N GLY A 53 -1.14 -9.26 -1.90
CA GLY A 53 -0.78 -9.58 -3.28
C GLY A 53 0.09 -8.53 -3.98
N ASN A 54 0.54 -7.49 -3.27
CA ASN A 54 1.37 -6.41 -3.81
C ASN A 54 2.89 -6.69 -3.71
N GLY A 55 3.26 -7.91 -3.30
CA GLY A 55 4.63 -8.30 -2.96
C GLY A 55 5.18 -7.43 -1.83
N HIS A 56 6.36 -6.86 -2.01
CA HIS A 56 6.92 -5.92 -1.05
C HIS A 56 6.20 -4.57 -1.16
N ASP A 57 5.16 -4.36 -0.36
CA ASP A 57 4.26 -3.18 -0.43
C ASP A 57 4.88 -1.89 0.14
N VAL A 58 6.08 -1.54 -0.34
CA VAL A 58 6.78 -0.29 -0.06
C VAL A 58 6.88 0.51 -1.34
N GLY A 59 6.58 1.80 -1.27
CA GLY A 59 6.70 2.76 -2.36
C GLY A 59 7.49 3.98 -1.94
N VAL A 60 7.96 4.72 -2.94
CA VAL A 60 8.55 6.04 -2.77
C VAL A 60 7.81 7.04 -3.66
N ALA A 61 7.60 8.24 -3.12
CA ALA A 61 7.19 9.40 -3.89
C ALA A 61 8.32 10.43 -3.89
N TYR A 62 8.71 10.86 -5.08
CA TYR A 62 9.67 11.92 -5.31
C TYR A 62 8.96 13.26 -5.32
N LEU A 63 9.44 14.22 -4.55
CA LEU A 63 8.82 15.54 -4.46
C LEU A 63 9.45 16.47 -5.51
N LEU A 64 8.63 17.32 -6.11
CA LEU A 64 9.07 18.28 -7.12
C LEU A 64 10.06 19.29 -6.54
N GLU A 65 9.87 19.65 -5.27
CA GLU A 65 10.73 20.56 -4.53
C GLU A 65 11.26 19.91 -3.24
N PRO A 66 12.47 20.28 -2.79
CA PRO A 66 12.99 19.83 -1.51
C PRO A 66 12.14 20.32 -0.34
N VAL A 67 11.88 19.42 0.61
CA VAL A 67 11.26 19.78 1.91
C VAL A 67 12.30 20.48 2.78
N SER A 68 11.95 21.65 3.31
CA SER A 68 12.78 22.41 4.25
C SER A 68 12.24 22.32 5.67
N GLY A 69 13.12 22.42 6.68
CA GLY A 69 12.73 22.45 8.08
C GLY A 69 12.28 21.12 8.70
N ILE A 70 12.32 20.01 7.94
CA ILE A 70 11.94 18.67 8.42
C ILE A 70 13.14 17.74 8.28
N GLU A 71 13.63 17.18 9.40
CA GLU A 71 14.68 16.17 9.40
C GLU A 71 14.07 14.80 9.01
N PRO A 72 14.56 14.13 7.95
CA PRO A 72 14.10 12.78 7.63
C PRO A 72 14.53 11.78 8.70
N PHE A 73 13.62 10.90 9.09
CA PHE A 73 13.94 9.77 9.96
C PHE A 73 14.90 8.79 9.27
N ALA A 74 15.76 8.15 10.06
CA ALA A 74 16.54 7.01 9.58
C ALA A 74 15.64 5.78 9.41
N ILE A 75 16.11 4.82 8.63
CA ILE A 75 15.36 3.63 8.21
C ILE A 75 16.12 2.41 8.71
N GLU A 76 15.41 1.46 9.32
CA GLU A 76 16.00 0.21 9.80
C GLU A 76 15.05 -0.98 9.63
N PRO A 77 15.55 -2.20 9.42
CA PRO A 77 14.70 -3.38 9.32
C PRO A 77 14.04 -3.75 10.65
N ILE A 78 12.92 -4.47 10.57
CA ILE A 78 12.36 -5.25 11.69
C ILE A 78 12.96 -6.65 11.65
N THR A 79 13.19 -7.25 12.82
CA THR A 79 13.74 -8.60 12.98
C THR A 79 12.94 -9.38 14.01
N ASP A 80 13.15 -10.70 14.08
CA ASP A 80 12.50 -11.56 15.08
C ASP A 80 12.80 -11.13 16.53
N ALA A 81 13.93 -10.45 16.76
CA ALA A 81 14.26 -9.89 18.06
C ALA A 81 13.34 -8.73 18.48
N ASP A 82 12.48 -8.22 17.59
CA ASP A 82 11.50 -7.16 17.85
C ASP A 82 10.11 -7.69 18.21
N VAL A 83 9.84 -9.00 18.09
CA VAL A 83 8.58 -9.60 18.52
C VAL A 83 8.34 -9.34 20.02
N GLY A 84 7.13 -8.90 20.34
CA GLY A 84 6.72 -8.47 21.69
C GLY A 84 7.20 -7.08 22.11
N LYS A 85 7.79 -6.29 21.20
CA LYS A 85 8.15 -4.89 21.48
C LYS A 85 7.08 -3.92 20.96
N ASP A 86 7.04 -2.77 21.61
CA ASP A 86 6.20 -1.65 21.24
C ASP A 86 6.83 -0.77 20.16
N PHE A 87 6.00 -0.35 19.22
CA PHE A 87 6.27 0.61 18.17
C PHE A 87 5.21 1.71 18.18
N ILE A 88 5.42 2.77 17.40
CA ILE A 88 4.48 3.89 17.26
C ILE A 88 3.97 3.90 15.82
N ALA A 89 2.67 3.73 15.64
CA ALA A 89 2.01 4.03 14.37
C ALA A 89 1.50 5.46 14.37
N VAL A 90 1.56 6.11 13.21
CA VAL A 90 1.08 7.48 13.01
C VAL A 90 0.27 7.53 11.73
N GLY A 91 -0.89 8.18 11.78
CA GLY A 91 -1.85 8.16 10.69
C GLY A 91 -2.93 9.24 10.77
N TYR A 92 -3.74 9.33 9.71
CA TYR A 92 -4.85 10.28 9.54
C TYR A 92 -6.15 9.59 9.08
N GLY A 93 -6.14 8.27 8.98
CA GLY A 93 -7.24 7.44 8.52
C GLY A 93 -8.40 7.42 9.51
N VAL A 94 -9.31 6.47 9.27
CA VAL A 94 -10.53 6.30 10.07
C VAL A 94 -10.20 6.02 11.54
N GLN A 95 -10.77 6.82 12.44
CA GLN A 95 -10.47 6.80 13.88
C GLN A 95 -11.51 6.01 14.70
N GLY A 96 -12.45 5.34 14.05
CA GLY A 96 -13.46 4.50 14.67
C GLY A 96 -14.73 4.37 13.83
N ASN A 97 -15.76 3.74 14.38
CA ASN A 97 -17.00 3.36 13.66
C ASN A 97 -17.88 4.53 13.18
N ARG A 98 -17.53 5.76 13.56
CA ARG A 98 -18.18 6.97 13.03
C ARG A 98 -17.46 7.52 11.80
N GLU A 99 -16.44 6.83 11.32
CA GLU A 99 -15.67 7.20 10.13
C GLU A 99 -15.14 8.63 10.19
N THR A 100 -14.75 9.10 11.38
CA THR A 100 -14.03 10.37 11.52
C THR A 100 -12.58 10.17 11.12
N TYR A 101 -12.05 11.03 10.26
CA TYR A 101 -10.66 10.96 9.76
C TYR A 101 -10.09 12.37 9.53
N GLY A 102 -8.83 12.44 9.10
CA GLY A 102 -8.15 13.67 8.67
C GLY A 102 -7.34 14.37 9.76
N THR A 103 -7.51 14.05 11.04
CA THR A 103 -6.63 14.57 12.11
C THR A 103 -5.55 13.55 12.46
N ARG A 104 -4.32 14.01 12.69
CA ARG A 104 -3.20 13.12 13.02
C ARG A 104 -3.43 12.42 14.34
N ARG A 105 -3.35 11.09 14.32
CA ARG A 105 -3.29 10.24 15.51
C ARG A 105 -1.96 9.50 15.54
N ALA A 106 -1.53 9.19 16.76
CA ALA A 106 -0.39 8.35 17.00
C ALA A 106 -0.68 7.46 18.19
N GLY A 107 -0.16 6.23 18.17
CA GLY A 107 -0.36 5.31 19.27
C GLY A 107 0.57 4.11 19.21
N LYS A 108 0.62 3.40 20.33
CA LYS A 108 1.50 2.26 20.57
C LYS A 108 0.97 1.02 19.86
N MET A 109 1.83 0.19 19.28
CA MET A 109 1.45 -1.11 18.75
C MET A 109 2.53 -2.16 19.01
N GLU A 110 2.13 -3.34 19.48
CA GLU A 110 3.02 -4.49 19.66
C GLU A 110 3.28 -5.24 18.35
N VAL A 111 4.53 -5.66 18.11
CA VAL A 111 4.89 -6.62 17.06
C VAL A 111 4.50 -8.04 17.49
N ARG A 112 3.58 -8.66 16.74
CA ARG A 112 3.03 -9.99 17.04
C ARG A 112 3.80 -11.12 16.35
N ALA A 113 4.15 -10.92 15.08
CA ALA A 113 4.88 -11.89 14.28
C ALA A 113 5.59 -11.24 13.08
N THR A 114 6.72 -11.80 12.68
CA THR A 114 7.57 -11.36 11.55
C THR A 114 7.64 -12.40 10.42
N SER A 115 7.05 -13.58 10.64
CA SER A 115 7.01 -14.70 9.70
C SER A 115 5.94 -15.71 10.13
N GLY A 116 5.65 -16.70 9.27
CA GLY A 116 4.71 -17.77 9.57
C GLY A 116 3.26 -17.39 9.28
N SER A 117 2.30 -18.12 9.89
CA SER A 117 0.87 -17.89 9.65
C SER A 117 0.43 -16.50 10.10
N PHE A 118 -0.30 -15.80 9.22
CA PHE A 118 -0.93 -14.52 9.54
C PHE A 118 -2.08 -14.69 10.54
N TYR A 119 -2.88 -15.75 10.38
CA TYR A 119 -4.12 -15.92 11.15
C TYR A 119 -3.90 -16.59 12.51
N ALA A 120 -2.92 -17.48 12.64
CA ALA A 120 -2.70 -18.21 13.90
C ALA A 120 -2.43 -17.29 15.12
N PRO A 121 -1.60 -16.22 15.03
CA PRO A 121 -1.38 -15.32 16.17
C PRO A 121 -2.58 -14.43 16.53
N ILE A 122 -3.56 -14.31 15.62
CA ILE A 122 -4.79 -13.52 15.81
C ILE A 122 -5.86 -14.38 16.47
N PHE A 123 -6.12 -15.57 15.91
CA PHE A 123 -7.25 -16.40 16.31
C PHE A 123 -6.88 -17.57 17.24
N GLY A 124 -5.61 -17.94 17.30
CA GLY A 124 -5.10 -19.07 18.10
C GLY A 124 -5.47 -20.46 17.58
N SER A 125 -6.62 -20.61 16.89
CA SER A 125 -7.06 -21.87 16.29
C SER A 125 -7.80 -21.67 14.96
N PHE A 126 -7.85 -22.73 14.16
CA PHE A 126 -8.64 -22.77 12.92
C PHE A 126 -10.14 -22.55 13.19
N GLU A 127 -10.68 -23.14 14.26
CA GLU A 127 -12.12 -23.00 14.58
C GLU A 127 -12.48 -21.56 14.90
N ALA A 128 -11.61 -20.84 15.62
CA ALA A 128 -11.83 -19.42 15.92
C ALA A 128 -11.72 -18.54 14.65
N PHE A 129 -10.78 -18.85 13.76
CA PHE A 129 -10.68 -18.20 12.45
C PHE A 129 -11.94 -18.46 11.62
N LYS A 130 -12.41 -19.71 11.55
CA LYS A 130 -13.60 -20.11 10.80
C LYS A 130 -14.83 -19.40 11.31
N GLU A 131 -15.03 -19.35 12.63
CA GLU A 131 -16.15 -18.61 13.25
C GLU A 131 -16.11 -17.13 12.85
N TRP A 132 -14.94 -16.48 12.94
CA TRP A 132 -14.77 -15.10 12.48
C TRP A 132 -15.04 -14.93 10.99
N PHE A 133 -14.51 -15.81 10.14
CA PHE A 133 -14.66 -15.71 8.70
C PHE A 133 -16.14 -15.79 8.28
N LEU A 134 -16.90 -16.68 8.91
CA LEU A 134 -18.31 -16.92 8.58
C LEU A 134 -19.27 -15.89 9.19
N THR A 135 -18.93 -15.32 10.34
CA THR A 135 -19.88 -14.48 11.13
C THR A 135 -19.41 -13.06 11.40
N GLY A 136 -18.11 -12.79 11.22
CA GLY A 136 -17.42 -11.59 11.68
C GLY A 136 -17.23 -11.49 13.20
N ALA A 137 -17.66 -12.50 13.97
CA ALA A 137 -17.54 -12.52 15.43
C ALA A 137 -16.15 -13.00 15.88
N VAL A 138 -15.66 -12.48 17.01
CA VAL A 138 -14.36 -12.86 17.59
C VAL A 138 -14.64 -13.62 18.89
N PRO A 139 -14.25 -14.91 19.02
CA PRO A 139 -14.76 -15.79 20.09
C PRO A 139 -14.33 -15.42 21.53
N SER A 140 -13.34 -14.54 21.71
CA SER A 140 -12.72 -14.30 23.03
C SER A 140 -12.68 -12.84 23.49
N LEU A 141 -13.26 -11.88 22.74
CA LEU A 141 -13.42 -10.50 23.20
C LEU A 141 -14.74 -10.31 23.97
N GLU A 142 -15.06 -11.23 24.87
CA GLU A 142 -16.12 -11.07 25.87
C GLU A 142 -15.59 -10.16 27.00
N GLY A 143 -15.73 -8.84 26.81
CA GLY A 143 -15.35 -7.87 27.86
C GLY A 143 -15.58 -6.41 27.52
N ALA A 144 -15.54 -6.01 26.24
CA ALA A 144 -15.76 -4.62 25.85
C ALA A 144 -17.20 -4.40 25.38
N ALA A 145 -18.03 -3.80 26.24
CA ALA A 145 -19.36 -3.32 25.91
C ALA A 145 -19.28 -2.10 24.98
N LEU A 146 -19.01 -2.32 23.69
CA LEU A 146 -19.14 -1.32 22.65
C LEU A 146 -20.31 -1.71 21.74
N GLY A 147 -21.20 -0.75 21.50
CA GLY A 147 -22.49 -0.99 20.83
C GLY A 147 -22.33 -1.70 19.48
N TYR A 148 -23.15 -2.72 19.28
CA TYR A 148 -23.32 -3.43 18.02
C TYR A 148 -23.54 -2.43 16.88
N VAL A 149 -22.62 -2.41 15.91
CA VAL A 149 -22.85 -1.75 14.62
C VAL A 149 -23.43 -2.83 13.71
N PRO A 150 -24.62 -2.64 13.11
CA PRO A 150 -25.15 -3.59 12.16
C PRO A 150 -24.15 -3.76 11.00
N PRO A 151 -24.05 -4.97 10.42
CA PRO A 151 -23.09 -5.24 9.36
C PRO A 151 -23.32 -4.29 8.19
N ILE A 152 -22.41 -3.33 8.03
CA ILE A 152 -22.18 -2.68 6.74
C ILE A 152 -21.77 -3.82 5.80
N ALA A 153 -22.27 -3.83 4.57
CA ALA A 153 -22.01 -4.87 3.59
C ALA A 153 -20.52 -5.30 3.62
N ARG A 154 -20.32 -6.61 3.76
CA ARG A 154 -19.12 -7.40 4.07
C ARG A 154 -17.73 -6.73 3.83
N PRO A 155 -16.71 -7.03 4.66
CA PRO A 155 -15.33 -6.50 4.53
C PRO A 155 -14.66 -6.70 3.16
N ILE A 156 -15.07 -7.75 2.43
CA ILE A 156 -14.48 -8.13 1.13
C ILE A 156 -14.87 -7.16 0.00
N GLU A 157 -16.01 -6.46 0.10
CA GLU A 157 -16.50 -5.56 -0.97
C GLU A 157 -15.73 -4.23 -1.02
N LEU A 158 -15.17 -3.80 0.11
CA LEU A 158 -14.35 -2.59 0.19
C LEU A 158 -12.91 -2.79 -0.29
N LEU A 159 -12.42 -4.03 -0.30
CA LEU A 159 -11.11 -4.36 -0.88
C LEU A 159 -11.18 -4.46 -2.41
N PHE A 160 -12.35 -4.73 -2.99
CA PHE A 160 -12.53 -4.94 -4.44
C PHE A 160 -13.91 -4.41 -4.93
N PRO A 161 -14.03 -3.11 -5.25
CA PRO A 161 -15.31 -2.48 -5.61
C PRO A 161 -15.91 -2.95 -6.96
N ASN A 162 -15.17 -3.74 -7.76
CA ASN A 162 -15.64 -4.27 -9.02
C ASN A 162 -16.02 -5.75 -8.86
N GLY A 163 -17.31 -6.03 -8.67
CA GLY A 163 -17.89 -7.36 -8.40
C GLY A 163 -17.65 -8.47 -9.45
N ALA A 164 -16.81 -8.26 -10.45
CA ALA A 164 -16.37 -9.28 -11.42
C ALA A 164 -15.16 -10.10 -10.92
N ALA A 165 -14.46 -9.68 -9.87
CA ALA A 165 -13.23 -10.33 -9.37
C ALA A 165 -13.43 -11.19 -8.10
N ARG A 166 -14.67 -11.51 -7.71
CA ARG A 166 -14.95 -12.32 -6.49
C ARG A 166 -14.26 -13.68 -6.50
N THR A 167 -14.07 -14.27 -7.68
CA THR A 167 -13.48 -15.61 -7.81
C THR A 167 -11.99 -15.58 -8.08
N GLU A 168 -11.44 -14.58 -8.78
CA GLU A 168 -9.99 -14.56 -9.11
C GLU A 168 -9.12 -13.88 -8.04
N ALA A 169 -9.63 -12.87 -7.30
CA ALA A 169 -8.85 -12.14 -6.30
C ALA A 169 -8.75 -12.89 -4.93
N LEU A 170 -9.82 -13.56 -4.50
CA LEU A 170 -9.73 -14.49 -3.35
C LEU A 170 -8.93 -15.75 -3.70
N VAL A 171 -8.96 -16.19 -4.95
CA VAL A 171 -8.04 -17.21 -5.46
C VAL A 171 -6.59 -16.68 -5.42
N GLY A 172 -6.33 -15.40 -5.68
CA GLY A 172 -5.00 -14.80 -5.52
C GLY A 172 -4.41 -14.88 -4.10
N LEU A 173 -5.25 -14.78 -3.05
CA LEU A 173 -4.82 -14.93 -1.65
C LEU A 173 -4.62 -16.38 -1.20
N GLY A 174 -5.19 -17.35 -1.94
CA GLY A 174 -5.12 -18.79 -1.62
C GLY A 174 -4.38 -19.68 -2.63
N SER A 175 -3.92 -19.13 -3.77
CA SER A 175 -3.31 -19.92 -4.88
C SER A 175 -1.92 -19.43 -5.32
N GLY A 176 -1.28 -18.57 -4.52
CA GLY A 176 0.12 -18.21 -4.71
C GLY A 176 1.05 -19.41 -4.55
N GLY A 177 1.21 -20.23 -5.59
CA GLY A 177 2.34 -21.17 -5.71
C GLY A 177 2.05 -22.59 -6.19
N VAL A 178 1.49 -22.77 -7.39
CA VAL A 178 1.95 -23.87 -8.27
C VAL A 178 2.15 -23.31 -9.68
N ALA A 179 3.35 -22.79 -9.94
CA ALA A 179 3.77 -22.50 -11.31
C ALA A 179 3.90 -23.83 -12.09
N HIS A 180 2.90 -24.18 -12.90
CA HIS A 180 3.09 -25.16 -13.97
C HIS A 180 3.83 -24.48 -15.12
N GLY A 181 5.07 -24.92 -15.35
CA GLY A 181 5.91 -24.45 -16.44
C GLY A 181 5.24 -24.71 -17.79
N GLY A 182 5.09 -23.63 -18.57
CA GLY A 182 4.68 -23.71 -19.96
C GLY A 182 5.79 -24.31 -20.82
N GLY A 183 5.45 -25.36 -21.56
CA GLY A 183 6.30 -25.92 -22.59
C GLY A 183 5.62 -27.08 -23.33
N GLY A 184 5.18 -26.82 -24.57
CA GLY A 184 4.89 -27.87 -25.55
C GLY A 184 3.53 -27.78 -26.22
N GLU A 185 3.46 -27.07 -27.35
CA GLU A 185 2.43 -27.30 -28.36
C GLU A 185 2.59 -28.71 -28.94
N GLY A 186 1.62 -29.59 -28.72
CA GLY A 186 1.62 -30.92 -29.31
C GLY A 186 0.35 -31.71 -29.05
N GLY A 187 -0.48 -31.85 -30.10
CA GLY A 187 -1.26 -33.06 -30.36
C GLY A 187 -2.53 -33.28 -29.54
N VAL A 188 -3.66 -32.95 -30.15
CA VAL A 188 -5.02 -33.32 -29.74
C VAL A 188 -5.15 -34.85 -29.59
N ALA A 189 -5.45 -35.31 -28.38
CA ALA A 189 -6.02 -36.63 -28.12
C ALA A 189 -7.24 -36.46 -27.23
N GLU A 190 -8.43 -36.81 -27.77
CA GLU A 190 -9.70 -36.81 -27.06
C GLU A 190 -9.67 -37.86 -25.95
N GLY A 191 -9.40 -37.41 -24.72
CA GLY A 191 -9.60 -38.19 -23.50
C GLY A 191 -11.05 -38.13 -23.03
N PRO A 192 -11.52 -39.17 -22.30
CA PRO A 192 -12.91 -39.25 -21.85
C PRO A 192 -13.23 -38.09 -20.91
N ALA A 193 -14.46 -37.58 -20.99
CA ALA A 193 -15.03 -36.56 -20.11
C ALA A 193 -14.87 -36.98 -18.65
N GLY A 194 -13.77 -36.57 -18.03
CA GLY A 194 -13.55 -36.71 -16.61
C GLY A 194 -14.55 -35.82 -15.90
N ALA A 195 -15.34 -36.41 -15.03
CA ALA A 195 -16.16 -35.72 -14.05
C ALA A 195 -15.23 -34.95 -13.09
N GLY A 196 -14.73 -33.80 -13.53
CA GLY A 196 -14.10 -32.79 -12.68
C GLY A 196 -15.19 -32.12 -11.87
N GLY A 197 -15.70 -32.84 -10.88
CA GLY A 197 -16.40 -32.23 -9.77
C GLY A 197 -15.35 -31.53 -8.92
N ASP A 198 -14.98 -30.31 -9.31
CA ASP A 198 -14.30 -29.37 -8.42
C ASP A 198 -15.31 -29.01 -7.34
N SER A 199 -15.45 -29.90 -6.36
CA SER A 199 -16.38 -29.71 -5.27
C SER A 199 -15.85 -28.59 -4.39
N TRP A 200 -16.32 -27.39 -4.68
CA TRP A 200 -16.47 -26.31 -3.70
C TRP A 200 -17.36 -26.71 -2.50
N ASP A 201 -17.68 -28.00 -2.35
CA ASP A 201 -18.58 -28.57 -1.35
C ASP A 201 -17.91 -28.79 0.02
N ASP A 202 -16.59 -28.60 0.13
CA ASP A 202 -15.86 -28.67 1.41
C ASP A 202 -15.31 -27.28 1.82
N GLU A 203 -16.22 -26.43 2.31
CA GLU A 203 -15.92 -25.10 2.86
C GLU A 203 -14.81 -25.16 3.94
N ASP A 204 -14.80 -26.22 4.76
CA ASP A 204 -13.78 -26.43 5.80
C ASP A 204 -12.39 -26.61 5.21
N ALA A 205 -12.25 -27.45 4.18
CA ALA A 205 -10.97 -27.66 3.52
C ALA A 205 -10.44 -26.35 2.88
N TRP A 206 -11.32 -25.57 2.26
CA TRP A 206 -10.95 -24.28 1.66
C TRP A 206 -10.54 -23.24 2.72
N LEU A 207 -11.33 -23.10 3.80
CA LEU A 207 -10.98 -22.20 4.90
C LEU A 207 -9.69 -22.62 5.59
N ARG A 208 -9.46 -23.93 5.76
CA ARG A 208 -8.22 -24.45 6.35
C ARG A 208 -7.03 -24.10 5.49
N ASN A 209 -7.15 -24.24 4.17
CA ASN A 209 -6.11 -23.80 3.24
C ASN A 209 -5.78 -22.31 3.42
N ILE A 210 -6.79 -21.44 3.55
CA ILE A 210 -6.56 -20.00 3.82
C ILE A 210 -5.83 -19.82 5.15
N TYR A 211 -6.30 -20.44 6.23
CA TYR A 211 -5.70 -20.30 7.56
C TYR A 211 -4.22 -20.73 7.60
N GLU A 212 -3.91 -21.87 6.96
CA GLU A 212 -2.59 -22.50 7.01
C GLU A 212 -1.60 -21.89 6.00
N ASN A 213 -2.07 -21.47 4.82
CA ASN A 213 -1.20 -21.01 3.73
C ASN A 213 -1.17 -19.50 3.54
N THR A 214 -1.95 -18.74 4.31
CA THR A 214 -1.80 -17.29 4.39
C THR A 214 -0.63 -16.95 5.33
N LEU A 215 0.55 -16.80 4.73
CA LEU A 215 1.81 -16.59 5.45
C LEU A 215 2.29 -15.14 5.30
N LEU A 216 2.91 -14.63 6.35
CA LEU A 216 3.70 -13.39 6.30
C LEU A 216 4.94 -13.60 5.44
N ASP A 217 5.23 -12.65 4.56
CA ASP A 217 6.49 -12.62 3.81
C ASP A 217 7.66 -12.26 4.73
N ALA A 218 8.48 -13.26 5.05
CA ALA A 218 9.50 -13.15 6.08
C ALA A 218 10.52 -12.04 5.77
N GLY A 219 10.58 -11.04 6.65
CA GLY A 219 11.45 -9.86 6.52
C GLY A 219 10.87 -8.72 5.68
N TYR A 220 9.73 -8.93 5.03
CA TYR A 220 9.02 -7.92 4.22
C TYR A 220 7.65 -7.57 4.76
N GLU A 221 7.09 -8.38 5.66
CA GLU A 221 5.84 -8.11 6.36
C GLU A 221 5.96 -8.35 7.87
N VAL A 222 5.16 -7.60 8.62
CA VAL A 222 5.02 -7.78 10.06
C VAL A 222 3.57 -7.66 10.46
N LEU A 223 3.11 -8.60 11.29
CA LEU A 223 1.83 -8.55 11.97
C LEU A 223 1.96 -7.73 13.25
N MET A 224 1.06 -6.76 13.42
CA MET A 224 1.08 -5.89 14.60
C MET A 224 -0.30 -5.57 15.14
N GLY A 225 -0.33 -5.17 16.41
CA GLY A 225 -1.53 -4.71 17.09
C GLY A 225 -2.47 -5.86 17.47
N GLY A 226 -3.74 -5.54 17.68
CA GLY A 226 -4.78 -6.52 17.99
C GLY A 226 -4.82 -6.97 19.45
N THR A 227 -4.03 -6.34 20.32
CA THR A 227 -4.08 -6.60 21.77
C THR A 227 -4.62 -5.41 22.55
N GLU A 228 -4.99 -5.67 23.81
CA GLU A 228 -5.49 -4.63 24.71
C GLU A 228 -4.46 -3.50 24.88
N GLY A 229 -4.89 -2.28 24.59
CA GLY A 229 -4.05 -1.08 24.69
C GLY A 229 -3.22 -0.76 23.45
N ASP A 230 -3.27 -1.60 22.40
CA ASP A 230 -2.74 -1.24 21.11
C ASP A 230 -3.61 -0.17 20.43
N ALA A 231 -2.94 0.71 19.70
CA ALA A 231 -3.53 1.57 18.72
C ALA A 231 -3.95 0.77 17.48
N GLN A 232 -4.76 1.40 16.65
CA GLN A 232 -5.28 0.85 15.42
C GLN A 232 -4.89 1.78 14.29
N ILE A 233 -4.19 1.25 13.28
CA ILE A 233 -4.22 1.87 11.96
C ILE A 233 -5.50 1.43 11.27
N CYS A 234 -6.00 2.24 10.34
CA CYS A 234 -7.23 1.94 9.64
C CYS A 234 -7.24 2.42 8.20
N TYR A 235 -8.38 2.29 7.51
CA TYR A 235 -8.55 2.80 6.15
C TYR A 235 -8.10 4.25 6.05
N GLY A 236 -7.22 4.54 5.09
CA GLY A 236 -6.58 5.85 4.89
C GLY A 236 -5.24 6.03 5.60
N ASP A 237 -4.81 5.10 6.46
CA ASP A 237 -3.47 5.12 7.07
C ASP A 237 -2.39 4.46 6.23
N SER A 238 -2.76 3.84 5.10
CA SER A 238 -1.81 3.18 4.20
C SER A 238 -0.64 4.09 3.82
N GLY A 239 0.57 3.56 3.92
CA GLY A 239 1.82 4.31 3.75
C GLY A 239 2.28 5.10 4.98
N GLY A 240 1.44 5.21 6.01
CA GLY A 240 1.79 5.81 7.30
C GLY A 240 3.01 5.13 7.95
N PRO A 241 3.90 5.87 8.60
CA PRO A 241 5.15 5.32 9.10
C PRO A 241 4.93 4.48 10.36
N LEU A 242 5.58 3.32 10.40
CA LEU A 242 5.79 2.57 11.62
C LEU A 242 7.12 2.97 12.25
N LEU A 243 7.10 3.50 13.46
CA LEU A 243 8.26 4.09 14.12
C LEU A 243 8.71 3.28 15.34
N SER A 244 10.02 3.27 15.60
CA SER A 244 10.57 2.85 16.89
C SER A 244 11.55 3.89 17.43
N THR A 245 11.80 3.82 18.74
CA THR A 245 12.75 4.71 19.42
C THR A 245 14.06 3.98 19.64
N LYS A 246 15.16 4.54 19.12
CA LYS A 246 16.52 4.04 19.38
C LYS A 246 16.95 4.30 20.82
N LYS A 247 18.00 3.62 21.27
CA LYS A 247 18.63 3.85 22.59
C LYS A 247 19.03 5.31 22.85
N ASN A 248 19.31 6.08 21.79
CA ASN A 248 19.66 7.50 21.88
C ASN A 248 18.44 8.45 21.80
N GLY A 249 17.22 7.93 21.88
CA GLY A 249 15.98 8.70 21.81
C GLY A 249 15.55 9.11 20.40
N LYS A 250 16.34 8.82 19.35
CA LYS A 250 15.94 9.15 17.97
C LYS A 250 14.90 8.17 17.43
N LEU A 251 13.92 8.71 16.72
CA LEU A 251 12.94 7.91 15.98
C LEU A 251 13.55 7.38 14.68
N VAL A 252 13.14 6.16 14.34
CA VAL A 252 13.43 5.54 13.04
C VAL A 252 12.19 4.89 12.45
N VAL A 253 12.10 4.92 11.13
CA VAL A 253 11.07 4.20 10.38
C VAL A 253 11.50 2.74 10.25
N ARG A 254 10.56 1.84 10.53
CA ARG A 254 10.76 0.39 10.57
C ARG A 254 9.86 -0.36 9.58
N GLY A 255 8.82 0.33 9.08
CA GLY A 255 7.94 -0.14 8.02
C GLY A 255 6.94 0.94 7.63
N VAL A 256 6.01 0.59 6.77
CA VAL A 256 4.86 1.42 6.37
C VAL A 256 3.57 0.63 6.53
N ALA A 257 2.49 1.29 6.97
CA ALA A 257 1.16 0.69 7.06
C ALA A 257 0.71 0.17 5.69
N SER A 258 0.21 -1.06 5.64
CA SER A 258 -0.16 -1.72 4.40
C SER A 258 -1.64 -2.13 4.42
N GLY A 259 -2.04 -2.94 5.40
CA GLY A 259 -3.41 -3.46 5.49
C GLY A 259 -3.87 -3.68 6.92
N THR A 260 -5.17 -3.91 7.07
CA THR A 260 -5.82 -4.13 8.37
C THR A 260 -6.81 -5.27 8.32
N LEU A 261 -7.01 -5.92 9.46
CA LEU A 261 -8.04 -6.90 9.68
C LEU A 261 -9.07 -6.36 10.67
N ASN A 262 -10.35 -6.65 10.43
CA ASN A 262 -11.45 -6.10 11.21
C ASN A 262 -12.45 -7.17 11.65
N SER A 263 -13.12 -6.90 12.76
CA SER A 263 -14.32 -7.62 13.20
C SER A 263 -15.59 -6.95 12.66
N ASN A 264 -16.75 -7.51 13.00
CA ASN A 264 -18.04 -6.86 12.79
C ASN A 264 -18.37 -5.76 13.83
N ARG A 265 -17.57 -5.64 14.89
CA ARG A 265 -17.80 -4.66 15.97
C ARG A 265 -17.07 -3.36 15.69
N VAL A 266 -15.85 -3.44 15.21
CA VAL A 266 -14.98 -2.28 14.97
C VAL A 266 -14.28 -2.42 13.63
N ILE A 267 -14.23 -1.32 12.89
CA ILE A 267 -13.77 -1.29 11.50
C ILE A 267 -12.28 -1.67 11.31
N CYS A 268 -11.45 -1.66 12.37
CA CYS A 268 -10.00 -1.94 12.30
C CYS A 268 -9.40 -2.45 13.63
N ASP A 269 -9.94 -3.52 14.22
CA ASP A 269 -9.60 -3.94 15.59
C ASP A 269 -8.82 -5.24 15.76
N LEU A 270 -8.72 -6.08 14.74
CA LEU A 270 -8.16 -7.42 14.93
C LEU A 270 -6.64 -7.46 14.82
N ALA A 271 -6.10 -6.83 13.78
CA ALA A 271 -4.67 -6.73 13.56
C ALA A 271 -4.38 -5.80 12.38
N SER A 272 -3.10 -5.56 12.15
CA SER A 272 -2.61 -4.84 10.98
C SER A 272 -1.36 -5.47 10.41
N ILE A 273 -1.13 -5.22 9.14
CA ILE A 273 0.06 -5.60 8.39
C ILE A 273 0.80 -4.34 8.02
N HIS A 274 2.10 -4.38 8.26
CA HIS A 274 3.02 -3.36 7.78
C HIS A 274 4.03 -4.00 6.84
N ALA A 275 4.33 -3.32 5.74
CA ALA A 275 5.44 -3.69 4.87
C ALA A 275 6.75 -3.19 5.50
N THR A 276 7.74 -4.08 5.60
CA THR A 276 9.01 -3.83 6.27
C THR A 276 10.19 -3.83 5.30
N PHE A 277 11.36 -3.43 5.80
CA PHE A 277 12.53 -3.18 4.97
C PHE A 277 13.49 -4.37 4.94
N GLY A 278 13.12 -5.45 4.24
CA GLY A 278 14.04 -6.53 3.91
C GLY A 278 15.16 -6.06 2.96
N PRO A 279 16.20 -6.88 2.69
CA PRO A 279 17.39 -6.46 1.95
C PRO A 279 17.10 -5.80 0.59
N GLY A 280 16.20 -6.39 -0.22
CA GLY A 280 15.84 -5.83 -1.53
C GLY A 280 15.12 -4.49 -1.43
N VAL A 281 14.26 -4.32 -0.43
CA VAL A 281 13.56 -3.05 -0.16
C VAL A 281 14.55 -1.99 0.35
N LEU A 282 15.51 -2.37 1.21
CA LEU A 282 16.55 -1.45 1.67
C LEU A 282 17.45 -0.98 0.53
N GLU A 283 17.83 -1.86 -0.39
CA GLU A 283 18.57 -1.48 -1.59
C GLU A 283 17.77 -0.49 -2.45
N PHE A 284 16.50 -0.83 -2.72
CA PHE A 284 15.57 0.04 -3.45
C PHE A 284 15.45 1.43 -2.82
N VAL A 285 15.16 1.51 -1.51
CA VAL A 285 15.03 2.80 -0.83
C VAL A 285 16.34 3.59 -0.85
N ASN A 286 17.48 2.91 -0.68
CA ASN A 286 18.78 3.58 -0.78
C ASN A 286 19.07 4.11 -2.19
N ALA A 287 18.61 3.42 -3.23
CA ALA A 287 18.67 3.91 -4.61
C ALA A 287 17.76 5.13 -4.80
N ALA A 288 16.51 5.06 -4.33
CA ALA A 288 15.55 6.16 -4.38
C ALA A 288 16.08 7.44 -3.70
N ARG A 289 16.83 7.32 -2.59
CA ARG A 289 17.45 8.49 -1.93
C ARG A 289 18.50 9.21 -2.77
N ARG A 290 19.03 8.56 -3.81
CA ARG A 290 19.99 9.14 -4.75
C ARG A 290 19.32 9.65 -6.03
N TRP A 291 18.01 9.49 -6.16
CA TRP A 291 17.25 9.98 -7.30
C TRP A 291 17.46 11.48 -7.45
N LYS A 292 17.56 11.90 -8.71
CA LYS A 292 17.66 13.31 -9.12
C LYS A 292 16.59 13.54 -10.14
N ASP A 293 15.85 14.64 -10.01
CA ASP A 293 14.82 14.98 -10.98
C ASP A 293 15.46 15.19 -12.36
N PRO A 294 15.17 14.33 -13.36
CA PRO A 294 15.71 14.51 -14.70
C PRO A 294 15.15 15.76 -15.40
N CYS A 295 14.08 16.35 -14.85
CA CYS A 295 13.44 17.55 -15.36
C CYS A 295 13.89 18.84 -14.65
N GLU A 296 14.80 18.75 -13.67
CA GLU A 296 15.34 19.91 -12.93
C GLU A 296 14.24 20.81 -12.32
N GLY A 297 13.15 20.22 -11.82
CA GLY A 297 12.02 20.93 -11.24
C GLY A 297 10.95 21.38 -12.24
N LEU A 298 11.10 21.08 -13.54
CA LEU A 298 10.05 21.37 -14.52
C LEU A 298 8.82 20.49 -14.31
N SER A 299 7.64 21.10 -14.36
CA SER A 299 6.36 20.39 -14.36
C SER A 299 5.96 19.95 -15.77
N VAL A 300 4.77 19.36 -15.92
CA VAL A 300 4.24 18.97 -17.24
C VAL A 300 3.75 20.17 -18.04
N GLU A 301 3.33 21.23 -17.36
CA GLU A 301 2.93 22.47 -18.00
C GLU A 301 4.14 23.07 -18.72
N GLY A 302 5.35 22.87 -18.16
CA GLY A 302 6.62 23.24 -18.77
C GLY A 302 6.84 24.74 -18.86
N GLN A 303 7.81 25.13 -19.69
CA GLN A 303 8.17 26.52 -19.94
C GLN A 303 8.77 26.73 -21.33
N CYS A 304 8.61 27.93 -21.87
CA CYS A 304 9.31 28.35 -23.08
C CYS A 304 10.71 28.89 -22.75
N LYS A 305 11.72 28.42 -23.49
CA LYS A 305 13.08 28.97 -23.48
C LYS A 305 13.42 29.46 -24.89
N GLY A 306 13.07 30.71 -25.19
CA GLY A 306 13.13 31.22 -26.57
C GLY A 306 12.12 30.49 -27.45
N THR A 307 12.59 29.88 -28.54
CA THR A 307 11.76 29.05 -29.44
C THR A 307 11.61 27.61 -28.99
N VAL A 308 12.26 27.20 -27.89
CA VAL A 308 12.23 25.82 -27.41
C VAL A 308 11.15 25.65 -26.34
N ALA A 309 10.16 24.80 -26.60
CA ALA A 309 9.23 24.31 -25.61
C ALA A 309 9.91 23.21 -24.78
N ARG A 310 9.96 23.37 -23.46
CA ARG A 310 10.56 22.41 -22.53
C ARG A 310 9.52 21.99 -21.50
N ARG A 311 9.24 20.71 -21.36
CA ARG A 311 8.36 20.20 -20.31
C ARG A 311 8.83 18.85 -19.80
N CYS A 312 8.37 18.50 -18.61
CA CYS A 312 8.50 17.12 -18.16
C CYS A 312 7.39 16.26 -18.75
N THR A 313 7.64 14.97 -18.95
CA THR A 313 6.58 14.03 -19.31
C THR A 313 5.57 13.89 -18.18
N ALA A 314 4.29 13.80 -18.53
CA ALA A 314 3.25 13.37 -17.64
C ALA A 314 3.42 11.87 -17.29
N PRO A 315 2.88 11.40 -16.16
CA PRO A 315 2.99 9.99 -15.74
C PRO A 315 2.45 8.99 -16.77
N ASP A 316 1.41 9.35 -17.52
CA ASP A 316 0.83 8.54 -18.59
C ASP A 316 1.69 8.48 -19.87
N GLU A 317 2.69 9.35 -20.01
CA GLU A 317 3.70 9.32 -21.08
C GLU A 317 4.94 8.45 -20.72
N GLY A 318 4.85 7.72 -19.60
CA GLY A 318 5.89 6.83 -19.08
C GLY A 318 6.83 7.50 -18.08
N PRO A 319 8.05 6.94 -17.87
CA PRO A 319 8.98 7.45 -16.87
C PRO A 319 9.29 8.93 -17.07
N ARG A 320 9.28 9.66 -15.95
CA ARG A 320 9.58 11.10 -15.87
C ARG A 320 10.88 11.43 -16.60
N ARG A 321 10.79 12.27 -17.64
CA ARG A 321 11.95 12.72 -18.43
C ARG A 321 11.70 14.10 -19.04
N LEU A 322 12.77 14.83 -19.32
CA LEU A 322 12.69 16.11 -20.02
C LEU A 322 12.39 15.89 -21.51
N VAL A 323 11.40 16.62 -22.02
CA VAL A 323 11.06 16.69 -23.44
C VAL A 323 11.29 18.12 -23.91
N GLU A 324 12.00 18.26 -25.03
CA GLU A 324 12.31 19.55 -25.66
C GLU A 324 11.89 19.53 -27.13
N LEU A 325 11.28 20.62 -27.58
CA LEU A 325 10.88 20.81 -28.98
C LEU A 325 11.25 22.23 -29.43
N ASP A 326 12.13 22.34 -30.43
CA ASP A 326 12.47 23.63 -31.04
C ASP A 326 11.42 23.99 -32.10
N CYS A 327 10.54 24.93 -31.74
CA CYS A 327 9.44 25.37 -32.59
C CYS A 327 9.90 26.09 -33.85
N SER A 328 11.14 26.60 -33.88
CA SER A 328 11.68 27.25 -35.08
C SER A 328 11.83 26.28 -36.26
N LEU A 329 11.99 24.98 -35.98
CA LEU A 329 12.02 23.93 -37.00
C LEU A 329 10.67 23.77 -37.73
N LEU A 330 9.59 24.23 -37.10
CA LEU A 330 8.23 24.24 -37.65
C LEU A 330 7.84 25.63 -38.19
N GLY A 331 8.73 26.62 -38.12
CA GLY A 331 8.39 28.02 -38.42
C GLY A 331 7.45 28.65 -37.38
N GLN A 332 7.38 28.07 -36.18
CA GLN A 332 6.49 28.44 -35.10
C GLN A 332 7.25 29.06 -33.92
N VAL A 333 6.50 29.65 -32.99
CA VAL A 333 7.02 30.14 -31.71
C VAL A 333 6.63 29.20 -30.57
N CYS A 334 7.43 29.16 -29.51
CA CYS A 334 6.99 28.51 -28.28
C CYS A 334 5.94 29.38 -27.59
N ALA A 335 4.80 28.79 -27.25
CA ALA A 335 3.71 29.46 -26.54
C ALA A 335 3.00 28.50 -25.58
N GLN A 336 2.29 29.08 -24.61
CA GLN A 336 1.37 28.34 -23.76
C GLN A 336 0.11 27.97 -24.57
N GLN A 337 -0.27 26.70 -24.50
CA GLN A 337 -1.42 26.09 -25.16
C GLN A 337 -2.69 26.28 -24.32
N PRO A 338 -3.90 26.09 -24.89
CA PRO A 338 -5.15 26.25 -24.15
C PRO A 338 -5.31 25.35 -22.93
N ASP A 339 -4.63 24.20 -22.90
CA ASP A 339 -4.60 23.26 -21.76
C ASP A 339 -3.59 23.66 -20.67
N GLY A 340 -2.88 24.79 -20.85
CA GLY A 340 -1.89 25.32 -19.93
C GLY A 340 -0.47 24.80 -20.16
N THR A 341 -0.27 23.77 -21.01
CA THR A 341 1.05 23.25 -21.34
C THR A 341 1.80 24.14 -22.33
N VAL A 342 3.12 24.03 -22.44
CA VAL A 342 3.89 24.70 -23.49
C VAL A 342 4.05 23.84 -24.72
N GLY A 343 3.93 24.47 -25.90
CA GLY A 343 4.07 23.82 -27.19
C GLY A 343 4.39 24.82 -28.29
N CYS A 344 4.42 24.34 -29.53
CA CYS A 344 4.63 25.20 -30.69
C CYS A 344 3.30 25.76 -31.21
N SER A 345 3.29 27.06 -31.50
CA SER A 345 2.13 27.80 -32.01
C SER A 345 2.56 28.69 -33.18
N ASP A 346 1.64 28.92 -34.11
CA ASP A 346 1.77 29.90 -35.19
C ASP A 346 1.81 31.34 -34.65
#